data_AF-A0A382HCI9-F1
#
_entry.id   AF-A0A382HCI9-F1
#
_cell.length_a   1.000
_cell.length_b   1.000
_cell.length_c   1.000
_cell.angle_alpha   90.00
_cell.angle_beta   90.00
_cell.angle_gamma   90.00
#
_symmetry.space_group_name_H-M   'P 1'
#
loop_
_entity.id
_entity.type
_entity.pdbx_description
1 polymer ?
#
loop_
_entity_poly.entity_id
_entity_poly.type
_entity_poly.pdbx_seq_one_letter_code
_entity_poly.pdbx_strand_id
1 'polypeptide(L)'
;MSQSPLGLSEDLLKRILYLLGALVIFRLGTHIVIPFISQTALASLVEDNRDGILGMFNMFSGGALERLSIFTLGIMPYISSS
;
A
#
# COMPACT_ATOMS: atom_id res chain seq x y z
N MET A 1 -6.93 -20.19 -32.97
CA MET A 1 -6.43 -19.71 -31.67
C MET A 1 -6.41 -18.19 -31.68
N SER A 2 -7.31 -17.56 -30.94
CA SER A 2 -7.29 -16.10 -30.74
C SER A 2 -6.15 -15.80 -29.77
N GLN A 3 -4.97 -15.49 -30.30
CA GLN A 3 -3.84 -15.06 -29.50
C GLN A 3 -4.15 -13.63 -29.02
N SER A 4 -4.12 -13.40 -27.72
CA SER A 4 -4.20 -12.04 -27.17
C SER A 4 -3.06 -11.19 -27.76
N PRO A 5 -3.24 -9.86 -27.94
CA PRO A 5 -2.26 -9.01 -28.61
C PRO A 5 -0.88 -8.96 -27.93
N LEU A 6 -0.77 -9.46 -26.68
CA LEU A 6 0.48 -9.57 -25.92
C LEU A 6 1.10 -10.99 -25.93
N GLY A 7 0.52 -11.96 -26.63
CA GLY A 7 1.01 -13.35 -26.65
C GLY A 7 0.81 -14.12 -25.33
N LEU A 8 0.01 -13.59 -24.41
CA LEU A 8 -0.33 -14.19 -23.11
C LEU A 8 -1.58 -15.06 -23.26
N SER A 9 -1.70 -16.15 -22.48
CA SER A 9 -2.94 -16.92 -22.42
C SER A 9 -4.07 -16.07 -21.82
N GLU A 10 -5.32 -16.33 -22.23
CA GLU A 10 -6.49 -15.59 -21.69
C GLU A 10 -6.61 -15.74 -20.17
N ASP A 11 -6.21 -16.89 -19.61
CA ASP A 11 -6.16 -17.12 -18.16
C ASP A 11 -5.14 -16.21 -17.47
N LEU A 12 -3.93 -16.09 -18.04
CA LEU A 12 -2.87 -15.26 -17.48
C LEU A 12 -3.23 -13.78 -17.54
N LEU A 13 -3.85 -13.32 -18.63
CA LEU A 13 -4.33 -11.94 -18.75
C LEU A 13 -5.38 -11.61 -17.67
N LYS A 14 -6.33 -12.52 -17.42
CA LYS A 14 -7.36 -12.36 -16.37
C LYS A 14 -6.73 -12.27 -14.98
N ARG A 15 -5.72 -13.09 -14.69
CA ARG A 15 -4.99 -13.04 -13.40
C ARG A 15 -4.23 -11.73 -13.22
N ILE A 16 -3.54 -11.26 -14.26
CA ILE A 16 -2.80 -9.99 -14.23
C ILE A 16 -3.76 -8.83 -14.01
N LEU A 17 -4.89 -8.80 -14.72
CA LEU A 17 -5.91 -7.76 -14.56
C LEU A 17 -6.52 -7.77 -13.14
N TYR A 18 -6.75 -8.95 -12.56
CA TYR A 18 -7.21 -9.07 -11.18
C TYR A 18 -6.18 -8.49 -10.20
N LEU A 19 -4.90 -8.86 -10.35
CA LEU A 19 -3.81 -8.38 -9.50
C LEU A 19 -3.63 -6.86 -9.59
N LEU A 20 -3.66 -6.33 -10.82
CA LEU A 20 -3.62 -4.88 -11.07
C LEU A 20 -4.83 -4.16 -10.46
N GLY A 21 -6.03 -4.71 -10.63
CA GLY A 21 -7.24 -4.16 -10.00
C GLY A 21 -7.14 -4.13 -8.48
N ALA A 22 -6.67 -5.21 -7.86
CA ALA A 22 -6.44 -5.28 -6.43
C ALA A 22 -5.40 -4.25 -5.95
N LEU A 23 -4.31 -4.06 -6.69
CA LEU A 23 -3.29 -3.03 -6.43
C LEU A 23 -3.86 -1.61 -6.51
N VAL A 24 -4.72 -1.33 -7.48
CA VAL A 24 -5.39 -0.02 -7.60
C VAL A 24 -6.30 0.23 -6.41
N ILE A 25 -7.10 -0.75 -6.00
CA ILE A 25 -7.97 -0.64 -4.81
C ILE A 25 -7.12 -0.38 -3.56
N PHE A 26 -6.04 -1.14 -3.37
CA PHE A 26 -5.11 -0.92 -2.27
C PHE A 26 -4.55 0.50 -2.28
N ARG A 27 -4.11 0.98 -3.45
CA ARG A 27 -3.57 2.33 -3.62
C ARG A 27 -4.61 3.40 -3.31
N LEU A 28 -5.86 3.24 -3.75
CA LEU A 28 -6.94 4.18 -3.41
C LEU A 28 -7.21 4.22 -1.91
N GLY A 29 -7.20 3.07 -1.23
CA GLY A 29 -7.35 3.04 0.21
C GLY A 29 -6.19 3.69 0.97
N THR A 30 -4.96 3.67 0.42
CA THR A 30 -3.82 4.44 1.00
C THR A 30 -4.04 5.96 1.00
N HIS A 31 -5.00 6.47 0.21
CA HIS A 31 -5.36 7.90 0.20
C HIS A 31 -6.53 8.24 1.12
N ILE A 32 -7.26 7.24 1.65
CA ILE A 32 -8.33 7.47 2.61
C ILE A 32 -7.69 7.61 4.00
N VAL A 33 -7.70 8.84 4.50
CA VAL A 33 -7.11 9.21 5.79
C VAL A 33 -8.13 9.01 6.92
N ILE A 34 -7.64 8.57 8.08
CA ILE A 34 -8.49 8.39 9.26
C ILE A 34 -8.84 9.79 9.80
N PRO A 35 -10.13 10.16 9.91
CA PRO A 35 -10.51 11.43 10.51
C PRO A 35 -10.10 11.43 11.99
N PHE A 36 -9.86 12.62 12.57
CA PHE A 36 -9.52 12.83 13.99
C PHE A 36 -8.04 12.66 14.40
N ILE A 37 -7.09 12.44 13.48
CA ILE A 37 -5.65 12.39 13.80
C ILE A 37 -4.89 13.51 13.06
N SER A 38 -4.01 14.24 13.76
CA SER A 38 -3.20 15.31 13.17
C SER A 38 -2.05 14.73 12.33
N GLN A 39 -2.23 14.70 11.02
CA GLN A 39 -1.21 14.26 10.06
C GLN A 39 0.08 15.07 10.18
N THR A 40 -0.03 16.37 10.49
CA THR A 40 1.12 17.27 10.65
C THR A 40 2.04 16.85 11.80
N ALA A 41 1.49 16.45 12.95
CA ALA A 41 2.30 16.00 14.08
C ALA A 41 2.97 14.65 13.81
N LEU A 42 2.30 13.73 13.10
CA LEU A 42 2.91 12.46 12.75
C LEU A 42 3.97 12.60 11.66
N ALA A 43 3.73 13.46 10.67
CA ALA A 43 4.71 13.77 9.64
C ALA A 43 6.00 14.33 10.25
N SER A 44 5.91 15.24 11.24
CA SER A 44 7.08 15.71 11.98
C SER A 44 7.81 14.60 12.74
N LEU A 45 7.08 13.68 13.38
CA LEU A 45 7.70 12.55 14.11
C LEU A 45 8.40 11.56 13.16
N VAL A 46 7.82 11.32 11.99
CA VAL A 46 8.42 10.46 10.96
C VAL A 46 9.63 11.16 10.33
N GLU A 47 9.56 12.47 10.07
CA GLU A 47 10.68 13.27 9.55
C GLU A 47 11.87 13.25 10.52
N ASP A 48 11.62 13.45 11.81
CA ASP A 48 12.65 13.41 12.87
C ASP A 48 13.27 12.01 13.06
N ASN A 49 12.57 10.94 12.65
CA ASN A 49 13.00 9.54 12.80
C ASN A 49 13.16 8.82 11.45
N ARG A 50 13.44 9.56 10.38
CA ARG A 50 13.56 9.02 9.01
C ARG A 50 14.60 7.92 8.85
N ASP A 51 15.72 8.03 9.55
CA ASP A 51 16.79 7.03 9.54
C ASP A 51 16.59 5.91 10.58
N GLY A 52 15.54 6.02 11.40
CA GLY A 52 15.20 5.07 12.45
C GLY A 52 14.25 3.97 11.99
N ILE A 53 13.85 3.13 12.95
CA ILE A 53 12.90 2.04 12.72
C ILE A 53 11.58 2.55 12.13
N LEU A 54 11.15 3.76 12.53
CA LEU A 54 9.95 4.43 12.04
C LEU A 54 9.99 4.75 10.54
N GLY A 55 11.14 5.16 10.01
CA GLY A 55 11.33 5.34 8.57
C GLY A 55 11.24 4.01 7.81
N MET A 56 11.79 2.94 8.39
CA MET A 56 11.68 1.60 7.83
C MET A 56 10.22 1.13 7.79
N PHE A 57 9.45 1.37 8.87
CA PHE A 57 8.00 1.12 8.91
C PHE A 57 7.23 1.92 7.84
N ASN A 58 7.57 3.19 7.62
CA ASN A 58 6.94 4.01 6.57
C ASN A 58 7.24 3.47 5.16
N MET A 59 8.46 3.00 4.91
CA MET A 59 8.86 2.39 3.64
C MET A 59 8.07 1.10 3.37
N PHE A 60 7.94 0.22 4.36
CA PHE A 60 7.14 -1.02 4.23
C PHE A 60 5.63 -0.76 4.12
N SER A 61 5.15 0.35 4.68
CA SER A 61 3.76 0.80 4.56
C SER A 61 3.49 1.53 3.23
N GLY A 62 4.52 1.83 2.42
CA GLY A 62 4.37 2.54 1.15
C GLY A 62 3.97 4.01 1.31
N GLY A 63 4.33 4.63 2.43
CA GLY A 63 3.96 6.01 2.78
C GLY A 63 2.58 6.16 3.45
N ALA A 64 1.87 5.06 3.72
CA ALA A 64 0.56 5.10 4.38
C ALA A 64 0.66 5.42 5.88
N LEU A 65 1.83 5.20 6.51
CA LEU A 65 2.11 5.56 7.89
C LEU A 65 2.20 7.07 8.08
N GLU A 66 2.98 7.77 7.24
CA GLU A 66 3.10 9.23 7.25
C GLU A 66 1.75 9.96 7.08
N ARG A 67 0.83 9.34 6.34
CA ARG A 67 -0.48 9.91 6.00
C ARG A 67 -1.64 9.42 6.87
N LEU A 68 -1.39 8.51 7.83
CA LEU A 68 -2.43 7.89 8.67
C LEU A 68 -3.62 7.38 7.85
N SER A 69 -3.34 6.61 6.81
CA SER A 69 -4.39 5.99 6.01
C SER A 69 -5.05 4.81 6.76
N ILE A 70 -6.24 4.40 6.34
CA ILE A 70 -6.86 3.12 6.77
C ILE A 70 -5.88 1.93 6.67
N PHE A 71 -4.91 1.98 5.74
CA PHE A 71 -3.85 0.98 5.60
C PHE A 71 -2.51 1.41 6.25
N THR A 72 -2.54 2.16 7.36
CA THR A 72 -1.35 2.70 8.07
C THR A 72 -0.26 1.64 8.31
N LEU A 73 -0.61 0.39 8.63
CA LEU A 73 0.33 -0.72 8.85
C LEU A 73 0.47 -1.67 7.64
N GLY A 74 -0.19 -1.38 6.53
CA GLY A 74 -0.17 -2.20 5.31
C GLY A 74 -0.47 -3.67 5.59
N ILE A 75 0.45 -4.55 5.19
CA ILE A 75 0.34 -6.00 5.36
C ILE A 75 0.95 -6.51 6.68
N MET A 76 1.61 -5.65 7.47
CA MET A 76 2.34 -6.08 8.68
C MET A 76 1.48 -6.83 9.72
N PRO A 77 0.23 -6.41 10.01
CA PRO A 77 -0.60 -7.14 10.97
C PRO A 77 -0.87 -8.57 10.51
N TYR A 78 -1.06 -8.77 9.20
CA TYR A 78 -1.27 -10.09 8.62
C TYR A 78 -0.01 -10.96 8.74
N ILE A 79 1.17 -10.42 8.39
CA ILE A 79 2.47 -11.12 8.55
C ILE A 79 2.73 -11.48 10.02
N SER A 80 2.43 -10.58 10.94
CA SER A 80 2.67 -10.82 12.38
C SER A 80 1.67 -11.83 12.98
N SER A 81 0.54 -12.07 12.33
CA SER A 81 -0.51 -12.99 12.80
C SER A 81 -0.37 -14.41 12.24
N SER A 82 0.47 -14.60 11.22
CA SER A 82 0.81 -15.90 10.60
C SER A 82 2.04 -16.51 11.25
#